data_AF-A0A4R1QRI1-F1
#
_entry.id   AF-A0A4R1QRI1-F1
#
_cell.length_a   1.000
_cell.length_b   1.000
_cell.length_c   1.000
_cell.angle_alpha   90.00
_cell.angle_beta   90.00
_cell.angle_gamma   90.00
#
_symmetry.space_group_name_H-M   'P 1'
#
loop_
_entity.id
_entity.type
_entity.pdbx_description
1 polymer ?
#
loop_
_entity_poly.entity_id
_entity_poly.type
_entity_poly.pdbx_seq_one_letter_code
_entity_poly.pdbx_strand_id
1 'polypeptide(L)' 'VNRSIQVEGAFGVLKDDYNFNRFLTRGKVNVKNEFILLCLGYNVNKLHAKIQGERLGHPLHQLKTA' A
#
# COMPACT_ATOMS: atom_id res chain seq x y z
N VAL A 1 -11.00 -10.81 -7.74
CA VAL A 1 -10.23 -10.13 -6.68
C VAL A 1 -11.15 -9.10 -6.03
N ASN A 2 -11.48 -9.25 -4.74
CA ASN A 2 -12.27 -8.23 -4.04
C ASN A 2 -11.36 -7.03 -3.77
N ARG A 3 -11.72 -5.86 -4.31
CA ARG A 3 -10.88 -4.65 -4.20
C ARG A 3 -11.00 -3.99 -2.81
N SER A 4 -12.15 -4.13 -2.15
CA SER A 4 -12.40 -3.61 -0.80
C SER A 4 -11.51 -4.28 0.25
N ILE A 5 -11.44 -5.62 0.28
CA ILE A 5 -10.64 -6.34 1.29
C ILE A 5 -9.13 -6.03 1.22
N GLN A 6 -8.62 -5.70 0.03
CA GLN A 6 -7.21 -5.33 -0.14
C GLN A 6 -6.89 -3.94 0.41
N VAL A 7 -7.88 -3.03 0.41
CA VAL A 7 -7.67 -1.67 0.91
C VAL A 7 -7.57 -1.65 2.43
N GLU A 8 -8.37 -2.46 3.12
CA GLU A 8 -8.36 -2.58 4.58
C GLU A 8 -6.99 -3.02 5.10
N GLY A 9 -6.40 -4.06 4.49
CA GLY A 9 -5.05 -4.51 4.84
C GLY A 9 -3.97 -3.46 4.60
N ALA A 10 -4.08 -2.68 3.52
CA ALA A 10 -3.14 -1.58 3.26
C ALA A 10 -3.28 -0.46 4.29
N PHE A 11 -4.49 -0.10 4.69
CA PHE A 11 -4.72 0.90 5.74
C PHE A 11 -4.27 0.42 7.12
N GLY A 12 -4.39 -0.87 7.42
CA GLY A 12 -3.84 -1.46 8.65
C GLY A 12 -2.33 -1.22 8.77
N VAL A 13 -1.58 -1.58 7.72
CA VAL A 13 -0.12 -1.35 7.67
C VAL A 13 0.24 0.12 7.76
N LEU A 14 -0.46 0.98 7.02
CA LEU A 14 -0.16 2.42 7.05
C LEU A 14 -0.40 3.02 8.44
N LYS A 15 -1.50 2.69 9.10
CA LYS A 15 -1.85 3.32 10.38
C LYS A 15 -1.09 2.73 11.56
N ASP A 16 -1.07 1.40 11.66
CA ASP A 16 -0.54 0.69 12.83
C ASP A 16 0.97 0.42 12.66
N ASP A 17 1.36 -0.35 11.64
CA ASP A 17 2.77 -0.72 11.44
C ASP A 17 3.67 0.51 11.18
N TYR A 18 3.22 1.44 10.33
CA TYR A 18 3.97 2.67 10.03
C TYR A 18 3.70 3.78 11.05
N ASN A 19 2.83 3.55 12.05
CA ASN A 19 2.43 4.54 13.05
C ASN A 19 1.94 5.88 12.43
N PHE A 20 1.34 5.84 11.24
CA PHE A 20 0.84 7.02 10.56
C PHE A 20 -0.49 7.46 11.14
N ASN A 21 -0.43 8.32 12.16
CA ASN A 21 -1.60 8.81 12.88
C ASN A 21 -2.23 10.07 12.26
N ARG A 22 -1.43 10.89 11.57
CA ARG A 22 -1.85 12.20 11.05
C ARG A 22 -0.90 12.67 9.95
N PHE A 23 -1.46 13.41 8.98
CA PHE A 23 -0.70 14.17 8.00
C PHE A 23 0.07 15.34 8.63
N LEU A 24 1.33 15.50 8.25
CA LEU A 24 2.20 16.58 8.70
C LEU A 24 1.84 17.91 8.03
N THR A 25 1.39 17.84 6.78
CA THR A 25 1.02 19.02 5.99
C THR A 25 -0.43 19.42 6.18
N ARG A 26 -0.74 20.69 5.87
CA ARG A 26 -2.09 21.25 5.91
C ARG A 26 -2.53 21.75 4.53
N GLY A 27 -3.84 21.77 4.33
CA GLY A 27 -4.46 22.16 3.06
C GLY A 27 -4.58 20.98 2.09
N LYS A 28 -5.67 20.96 1.31
CA LYS A 28 -6.05 19.80 0.50
C LYS A 28 -4.97 19.36 -0.51
N VAL A 29 -4.27 20.31 -1.12
CA VAL A 29 -3.22 20.03 -2.10
C VAL A 29 -2.01 19.36 -1.45
N ASN A 30 -1.53 19.88 -0.33
CA ASN A 30 -0.34 19.35 0.34
C ASN A 30 -0.62 17.98 0.96
N VAL A 31 -1.79 17.82 1.61
CA VAL A 31 -2.23 16.52 2.15
C VAL A 31 -2.32 15.47 1.05
N LYS A 32 -2.82 15.84 -0.14
CA LYS A 32 -2.86 14.93 -1.29
C LYS A 32 -1.45 14.53 -1.73
N ASN A 33 -0.52 15.46 -1.81
CA ASN A 33 0.87 15.17 -2.19
C ASN A 33 1.54 14.25 -1.16
N GLU A 34 1.39 14.54 0.13
CA GLU A 34 1.88 13.69 1.22
C GLU A 34 1.29 12.28 1.15
N PHE A 35 -0.01 12.17 0.90
CA PHE A 35 -0.68 10.88 0.76
C PHE A 35 -0.16 10.08 -0.45
N ILE A 36 0.11 10.75 -1.58
CA ILE A 36 0.69 10.10 -2.77
C ILE A 36 2.09 9.56 -2.44
N LEU A 37 2.93 10.35 -1.77
CA LEU A 37 4.27 9.94 -1.37
C LEU A 37 4.23 8.76 -0.39
N LEU A 38 3.31 8.79 0.60
CA LEU A 38 3.10 7.68 1.52
C LEU A 38 2.71 6.39 0.78
N CYS A 39 1.75 6.48 -0.14
CA CYS A 39 1.31 5.34 -0.95
C CYS A 39 2.45 4.80 -1.84
N LEU A 40 3.28 5.68 -2.41
CA LEU A 40 4.43 5.29 -3.20
C LEU A 40 5.44 4.51 -2.34
N GLY A 41 5.80 5.03 -1.16
CA GLY A 41 6.70 4.36 -0.23
C GLY A 41 6.20 2.99 0.19
N TYR A 42 4.91 2.87 0.53
CA TYR A 42 4.28 1.58 0.83
C TYR A 42 4.40 0.58 -0.33
N ASN A 43 4.12 1.01 -1.57
CA ASN A 43 4.20 0.12 -2.73
C ASN A 43 5.65 -0.31 -3.04
N VAL A 44 6.63 0.58 -2.87
CA VAL A 44 8.06 0.25 -3.02
C VAL A 44 8.49 -0.77 -1.97
N ASN A 45 8.13 -0.57 -0.70
CA ASN A 45 8.41 -1.53 0.36
C ASN A 45 7.77 -2.89 0.10
N LYS A 46 6.52 -2.89 -0.39
CA LYS A 46 5.80 -4.10 -0.76
C LYS A 46 6.47 -4.84 -1.92
N LEU A 47 6.97 -4.11 -2.92
CA LEU A 47 7.75 -4.70 -4.02
C LEU A 47 9.08 -5.26 -3.51
N HIS A 48 9.80 -4.51 -2.70
CA HIS A 48 11.06 -4.94 -2.10
C HIS A 48 10.88 -6.24 -1.30
N ALA A 49 9.86 -6.31 -0.44
CA ALA A 49 9.54 -7.52 0.32
C ALA A 49 9.13 -8.71 -0.56
N LYS A 50 8.55 -8.47 -1.74
CA LYS A 50 8.29 -9.53 -2.73
C LYS A 50 9.57 -10.04 -3.38
N ILE A 51 10.50 -9.13 -3.71
CA ILE A 51 11.81 -9.47 -4.26
C ILE A 51 12.59 -10.31 -3.25
N GLN A 52 12.68 -9.86 -2.00
CA GLN A 52 13.41 -10.57 -0.94
C GLN A 52 12.82 -11.94 -0.62
N GLY A 53 11.51 -12.11 -0.78
CA GLY A 53 10.85 -13.39 -0.60
C GLY A 53 10.78 -14.26 -1.85
N GLU A 54 11.46 -13.90 -2.95
CA GLU A 54 11.44 -14.63 -4.24
C GLU A 54 10.03 -14.90 -4.80
N ARG A 55 9.05 -14.04 -4.49
CA ARG A 55 7.64 -14.19 -4.90
C ARG A 55 7.27 -13.35 -6.12
N LEU A 56 8.27 -12.88 -6.88
CA LEU A 56 8.05 -12.16 -8.12
C LEU A 56 7.33 -13.07 -9.12
N GLY A 57 6.31 -12.56 -9.80
CA GLY A 57 5.53 -13.33 -10.78
C GLY A 57 4.53 -14.34 -10.21
N HIS A 58 4.49 -14.55 -8.89
CA HIS A 58 3.55 -15.48 -8.24
C HIS A 58 2.32 -14.73 -7.69
N PRO A 59 1.14 -14.83 -8.32
CA PRO A 59 -0.06 -14.21 -7.81
C PRO A 59 -0.59 -14.98 -6.58
N LEU A 60 -1.01 -14.26 -5.55
CA LEU A 60 -1.58 -14.85 -4.33
C LEU A 60 -2.91 -15.60 -4.59
N HIS A 61 -3.64 -15.20 -5.63
CA HIS A 61 -4.88 -15.83 -6.05
C HIS A 61 -4.82 -16.07 -7.55
N GLN A 62 -5.39 -17.17 -8.02
CA GLN A 62 -5.50 -17.44 -9.45
C GLN A 62 -6.24 -16.29 -10.14
N LEU A 63 -5.69 -15.84 -11.27
CA LEU A 63 -6.36 -14.86 -12.12
C LEU A 63 -7.61 -15.54 -12.67
N LYS A 64 -8.78 -14.94 -12.47
CA LYS A 64 -10.00 -15.40 -13.14
C LYS A 64 -9.82 -15.17 -14.64
N THR A 65 -9.77 -16.24 -15.42
CA THR A 65 -9.89 -16.17 -16.88
C THR A 65 -11.32 -15.71 -17.21
N ALA A 66 -11.43 -14.84 -18.22
CA ALA A 66 -12.70 -14.30 -18.69
C ALA A 66 -13.59 -15.38 -19.33
#